data_AF-A0A5M9EQ26-F1
#
_entry.id   AF-A0A5M9EQ26-F1
#
_cell.length_a   1.000
_cell.length_b   1.000
_cell.length_c   1.000
_cell.angle_alpha   90.00
_cell.angle_beta   90.00
_cell.angle_gamma   90.00
#
_symmetry.space_group_name_H-M   'P 1'
#
loop_
_entity.id
_entity.type
_entity.pdbx_description
1 polymer ?
#
loop_
_entity_poly.entity_id
_entity_poly.type
_entity_poly.pdbx_seq_one_letter_code
_entity_poly.pdbx_strand_id
1 'polypeptide(L)'
;MVKKRKAIILVQTVTLSFCLLAGLTMWLQRQVEQQNLRKQEYQYWLGRYQAVQYIRSCKEIKADKRLFVLPRVVVITKDYYIVKVTELQSVRVPRKK
;
A
#
# COMPACT_ATOMS: atom_id res chain seq x y z
N MET A 1 -5.44 -58.87 4.29
CA MET A 1 -6.24 -57.72 3.79
C MET A 1 -6.25 -56.49 4.71
N VAL A 2 -6.22 -56.64 6.04
CA VAL A 2 -6.29 -55.51 7.00
C VAL A 2 -5.13 -54.51 6.90
N LYS A 3 -3.88 -54.97 6.69
CA LYS A 3 -2.69 -54.09 6.55
C LYS A 3 -2.77 -53.16 5.32
N LYS A 4 -3.30 -53.64 4.18
CA LYS A 4 -3.46 -52.83 2.96
C LYS A 4 -4.48 -51.71 3.14
N ARG A 5 -5.58 -51.95 3.88
CA ARG A 5 -6.61 -50.93 4.18
C ARG A 5 -6.07 -49.82 5.09
N LYS A 6 -5.28 -50.17 6.12
CA LYS A 6 -4.64 -49.18 7.00
C LYS A 6 -3.66 -48.26 6.25
N ALA A 7 -2.88 -48.82 5.31
CA ALA A 7 -1.98 -48.03 4.46
C ALA A 7 -2.74 -47.06 3.54
N ILE A 8 -3.88 -47.48 2.97
CA ILE A 8 -4.71 -46.61 2.12
C ILE A 8 -5.30 -45.45 2.93
N ILE A 9 -5.81 -45.71 4.14
CA ILE A 9 -6.35 -44.65 5.02
C ILE A 9 -5.25 -43.67 5.43
N LEU A 10 -4.04 -44.16 5.72
CA LEU A 10 -2.89 -43.31 6.02
C LEU A 10 -2.53 -42.40 4.83
N VAL A 11 -2.47 -42.95 3.62
CA VAL A 11 -2.21 -42.15 2.41
C VAL A 11 -3.30 -41.11 2.19
N GLN A 12 -4.58 -41.48 2.32
CA GLN A 12 -5.69 -40.53 2.15
C GLN A 12 -5.65 -39.41 3.18
N THR A 13 -5.37 -39.72 4.45
CA THR A 13 -5.29 -38.70 5.52
C THR A 13 -4.10 -37.77 5.32
N VAL A 14 -2.94 -38.29 4.90
CA VAL A 14 -1.77 -37.46 4.58
C VAL A 14 -2.07 -36.56 3.38
N THR A 15 -2.60 -37.11 2.28
CA THR A 15 -2.93 -36.32 1.09
C THR A 15 -3.95 -35.23 1.38
N LEU A 16 -5.03 -35.55 2.11
CA LEU A 16 -6.03 -34.56 2.52
C LEU A 16 -5.43 -33.46 3.41
N SER A 17 -4.56 -33.83 4.34
CA SER A 17 -3.86 -32.87 5.20
C SER A 17 -2.97 -31.92 4.38
N PHE A 18 -2.22 -32.45 3.41
CA PHE A 18 -1.41 -31.63 2.50
C PHE A 18 -2.28 -30.70 1.62
N CYS A 19 -3.40 -31.18 1.08
CA CYS A 19 -4.31 -30.34 0.31
C CYS A 19 -4.91 -29.21 1.15
N LEU A 20 -5.31 -29.50 2.38
CA LEU A 20 -5.82 -28.49 3.32
C LEU A 20 -4.75 -27.46 3.68
N LEU A 21 -3.53 -27.90 3.96
CA LEU A 21 -2.41 -27.00 4.23
C LEU A 21 -2.10 -26.10 3.03
N ALA A 22 -2.06 -26.65 1.81
CA ALA A 22 -1.84 -25.88 0.59
C ALA A 22 -2.96 -24.86 0.34
N GLY A 23 -4.21 -25.24 0.57
CA GLY A 23 -5.35 -24.32 0.45
C GLY A 23 -5.27 -23.18 1.46
N LEU A 24 -4.90 -23.49 2.72
CA LEU A 24 -4.74 -22.49 3.77
C LEU A 24 -3.58 -21.53 3.49
N THR A 25 -2.42 -22.03 3.02
CA THR A 25 -1.28 -21.16 2.70
C THR A 25 -1.60 -20.22 1.54
N MET A 26 -2.24 -20.72 0.47
CA MET A 26 -2.68 -19.87 -0.65
C MET A 26 -3.70 -18.82 -0.20
N TRP A 27 -4.64 -19.19 0.68
CA TRP A 27 -5.62 -18.26 1.22
C TRP A 27 -4.95 -17.16 2.05
N LEU A 28 -4.04 -17.54 2.97
CA LEU A 28 -3.31 -16.61 3.81
C LEU A 28 -2.46 -15.66 2.96
N GLN A 29 -1.78 -16.17 1.94
CA GLN A 29 -1.00 -15.35 1.03
C GLN A 29 -1.87 -14.30 0.33
N ARG A 30 -3.06 -14.70 -0.16
CA ARG A 30 -4.00 -13.77 -0.79
C ARG A 30 -4.52 -12.71 0.18
N GLN A 31 -4.74 -13.06 1.45
CA GLN A 31 -5.12 -12.10 2.49
C GLN A 31 -3.99 -11.09 2.77
N VAL A 32 -2.74 -11.54 2.84
CA VAL A 32 -1.57 -10.68 3.03
C VAL A 32 -1.40 -9.73 1.84
N GLU A 33 -1.53 -10.22 0.61
CA GLU A 33 -1.49 -9.39 -0.60
C GLU A 33 -2.58 -8.30 -0.57
N GLN A 34 -3.81 -8.66 -0.24
CA GLN A 34 -4.92 -7.69 -0.11
C GLN A 34 -4.69 -6.67 1.01
N GLN A 35 -4.07 -7.07 2.12
CA GLN A 35 -3.70 -6.13 3.18
C GLN A 35 -2.60 -5.16 2.73
N ASN A 36 -1.61 -5.65 1.99
CA ASN A 36 -0.52 -4.82 1.46
C ASN A 36 -1.04 -3.80 0.44
N LEU A 37 -1.93 -4.21 -0.46
CA LEU A 37 -2.59 -3.29 -1.39
C LEU A 37 -3.36 -2.19 -0.66
N ARG A 38 -4.17 -2.55 0.35
CA ARG A 38 -4.89 -1.56 1.17
C ARG A 38 -3.96 -0.61 1.91
N LYS A 39 -2.82 -1.11 2.43
CA LYS A 39 -1.80 -0.26 3.07
C LYS A 39 -1.19 0.73 2.07
N GLN A 40 -0.88 0.29 0.86
CA GLN A 40 -0.35 1.16 -0.20
C GLN A 40 -1.37 2.23 -0.61
N GLU A 41 -2.63 1.85 -0.80
CA GLU A 41 -3.72 2.81 -1.07
C GLU A 41 -3.87 3.83 0.06
N TYR A 42 -3.87 3.37 1.31
CA TYR A 42 -3.95 4.24 2.48
C TYR A 42 -2.80 5.25 2.51
N GLN A 43 -1.55 4.79 2.32
CA GLN A 43 -0.38 5.67 2.27
C GLN A 43 -0.46 6.68 1.12
N TYR A 44 -0.95 6.23 -0.04
CA TYR A 44 -1.18 7.11 -1.19
C TYR A 44 -2.16 8.23 -0.86
N TRP A 45 -3.32 7.89 -0.29
CA TRP A 45 -4.35 8.85 0.09
C TRP A 45 -3.94 9.75 1.25
N LEU A 46 -3.22 9.22 2.24
CA LEU A 46 -2.67 9.98 3.35
C LEU A 46 -1.69 11.06 2.84
N GLY A 47 -0.77 10.68 1.94
CA GLY A 47 0.16 11.63 1.33
C GLY A 47 -0.57 12.72 0.55
N ARG A 48 -1.64 12.36 -0.19
CA ARG A 48 -2.50 13.34 -0.86
C ARG A 48 -3.18 14.29 0.10
N TYR A 49 -3.75 13.78 1.18
CA TYR A 49 -4.40 14.59 2.21
C TYR A 49 -3.42 15.58 2.85
N GLN A 50 -2.24 15.12 3.25
CA GLN A 50 -1.19 15.97 3.82
C GLN A 50 -0.74 17.07 2.85
N ALA A 51 -0.56 16.75 1.56
CA ALA A 51 -0.19 17.73 0.54
C ALA A 51 -1.24 18.84 0.39
N VAL A 52 -2.52 18.46 0.36
CA VAL A 52 -3.65 19.41 0.25
C VAL A 52 -3.74 20.26 1.52
N GLN A 53 -3.64 19.63 2.70
CA GLN A 53 -3.71 20.33 3.98
C GLN A 53 -2.56 21.33 4.15
N TYR A 54 -1.34 20.96 3.74
CA TYR A 54 -0.18 21.84 3.74
C TYR A 54 -0.38 23.08 2.87
N ILE A 55 -0.89 22.89 1.64
CA ILE A 55 -1.21 24.00 0.75
C ILE A 55 -2.29 24.92 1.35
N ARG A 56 -3.30 24.35 2.00
CA ARG A 56 -4.37 25.12 2.65
C ARG A 56 -3.90 25.90 3.87
N SER A 57 -2.93 25.39 4.63
CA SER A 57 -2.43 26.04 5.84
C SER A 57 -1.36 27.10 5.54
N CYS A 58 -0.66 27.01 4.41
CA CYS A 58 0.33 28.00 3.99
C CYS A 58 -0.33 29.30 3.52
N LYS A 59 -0.05 30.41 4.22
CA LYS A 59 -0.45 31.77 3.78
C LYS A 59 0.29 32.23 2.52
N GLU A 60 1.57 31.86 2.39
CA GLU A 60 2.39 32.10 1.20
C GLU A 60 2.99 30.79 0.70
N ILE A 61 2.62 30.39 -0.52
CA ILE A 61 3.17 29.20 -1.15
C ILE A 61 4.37 29.61 -2.01
N LYS A 62 5.57 29.26 -1.55
CA LYS A 62 6.82 29.43 -2.31
C LYS A 62 7.36 28.07 -2.72
N ALA A 63 7.85 27.97 -3.95
CA ALA A 63 8.53 26.76 -4.42
C ALA A 63 9.96 26.79 -3.89
N ASP A 64 10.30 25.86 -2.99
CA ASP A 64 11.65 25.78 -2.46
C ASP A 64 12.25 24.40 -2.69
N LYS A 65 13.31 24.38 -3.49
CA LYS A 65 14.04 23.17 -3.86
C LYS A 65 15.14 22.85 -2.86
N ARG A 66 15.56 23.82 -2.03
CA ARG A 66 16.74 23.71 -1.15
C ARG A 66 16.38 23.28 0.26
N LEU A 67 15.16 23.54 0.71
CA LEU A 67 14.65 23.05 1.99
C LEU A 67 14.50 21.52 1.96
N PHE A 68 15.10 20.83 2.94
CA PHE A 68 14.92 19.37 3.11
C PHE A 68 13.69 19.01 3.94
N VAL A 69 12.99 20.00 4.49
CA VAL A 69 11.77 19.81 5.29
C VAL A 69 10.63 19.31 4.38
N LEU A 70 9.83 18.39 4.91
CA LEU A 70 8.65 17.81 4.26
C LEU A 70 7.43 18.02 5.18
N PRO A 71 6.22 18.21 4.63
CA PRO A 71 5.88 18.38 3.22
C PRO A 71 6.30 19.75 2.67
N ARG A 72 6.63 19.85 1.37
CA ARG A 72 7.05 21.11 0.72
C ARG A 72 6.61 21.23 -0.73
N VAL A 73 6.43 22.46 -1.23
CA VAL A 73 6.14 22.71 -2.65
C VAL A 73 7.45 22.80 -3.43
N VAL A 74 7.62 21.95 -4.44
CA VAL A 74 8.82 21.89 -5.29
C VAL A 74 8.62 22.63 -6.60
N VAL A 75 7.39 22.62 -7.12
CA VAL A 75 7.02 23.30 -8.37
C VAL A 75 5.66 23.96 -8.21
N ILE A 76 5.55 25.20 -8.68
CA ILE A 76 4.29 25.92 -8.81
C ILE A 76 4.03 26.11 -10.30
N THR A 77 2.89 25.64 -10.77
CA THR A 77 2.42 25.84 -12.14
C THR A 77 1.16 26.73 -12.13
N LYS A 78 0.70 27.14 -13.31
CA LYS A 78 -0.54 27.94 -13.45
C LYS A 78 -1.76 27.20 -12.86
N ASP A 79 -1.86 25.89 -13.07
CA ASP A 79 -3.05 25.11 -12.70
C ASP A 79 -2.89 24.20 -11.48
N TYR A 80 -1.66 23.93 -11.04
CA TYR A 80 -1.38 23.00 -9.95
C TYR A 80 -0.06 23.29 -9.24
N TYR A 81 0.03 22.76 -8.03
CA TYR A 81 1.22 22.67 -7.20
C TYR A 81 1.75 21.24 -7.21
N ILE A 82 3.07 21.07 -7.19
CA ILE A 82 3.70 19.78 -6.91
C ILE A 82 4.27 19.84 -5.50
N VAL A 83 3.68 19.06 -4.60
CA VAL A 83 4.08 18.95 -3.20
C VAL A 83 4.85 17.66 -3.00
N LYS A 84 6.08 17.75 -2.51
CA LYS A 84 6.85 16.60 -2.06
C LYS A 84 6.48 16.33 -0.60
N VAL A 85 5.90 15.17 -0.34
CA VAL A 85 5.38 14.78 0.98
C VAL A 85 6.35 13.84 1.71
N THR A 86 7.00 12.96 0.95
CA THR A 86 8.12 12.12 1.41
C THR A 86 9.28 12.24 0.42
N GLU A 87 10.42 11.63 0.71
CA GLU A 87 11.58 11.66 -0.19
C GLU A 87 11.29 11.08 -1.58
N LEU A 88 10.37 10.10 -1.63
CA LEU A 88 10.02 9.35 -2.84
C LEU A 88 8.64 9.74 -3.40
N GLN A 89 7.77 10.37 -2.61
CA GLN A 89 6.41 10.69 -3.01
C GLN A 89 6.23 12.18 -3.29
N SER A 90 5.86 12.48 -4.55
CA SER A 90 5.41 13.80 -4.99
C SER A 90 3.94 13.75 -5.40
N VAL A 91 3.16 14.68 -4.88
CA VAL A 91 1.71 14.78 -5.11
C VAL A 91 1.42 16.05 -5.89
N ARG A 92 0.65 15.91 -6.98
CA ARG A 92 0.06 17.05 -7.67
C ARG A 92 -1.22 17.47 -6.93
N VAL A 93 -1.28 18.73 -6.52
CA VAL A 93 -2.45 19.35 -5.90
C VAL A 93 -2.95 20.45 -6.84
N PRO A 94 -4.23 20.46 -7.25
CA PRO A 94 -4.76 21.51 -8.10
C PRO A 94 -4.73 22.87 -7.38
N ARG A 95 -4.48 23.94 -8.14
CA ARG A 95 -4.43 25.32 -7.63
C ARG A 95 -5.81 25.99 -7.58
N LYS A 96 -6.80 25.41 -8.26
CA LYS A 96 -8.16 25.96 -8.31
C LYS A 96 -8.83 25.88 -6.93
N LYS A 97 -9.49 27.00 -6.59
CA LYS A 97 -10.35 27.21 -5.41
C LYS A 97 -11.45 26.17 -5.32
#